data_AF-A0A1Q5K130-F1
#
_entry.id   AF-A0A1Q5K130-F1
#
_cell.length_a   1.000
_cell.length_b   1.000
_cell.length_c   1.000
_cell.angle_alpha   90.00
_cell.angle_beta   90.00
_cell.angle_gamma   90.00
#
_symmetry.space_group_name_H-M   'P 1'
#
loop_
_entity.id
_entity.type
_entity.pdbx_description
1 polymer ?
#
loop_
_entity_poly.entity_id
_entity_poly.type
_entity_poly.pdbx_seq_one_letter_code
_entity_poly.pdbx_strand_id
1 'polypeptide(L)'
;MTTHVDDDGLTFSHFEAFRLINFTFIKACQTINAPDLRPRDRAEKLMRYHGDLLAAYGPGVPLSFGEFRRRLRGPIDGLLPPWLDRSGFGDLDFPVVDAEGCVTGNAFDLQWETSQLHRILKRLQRIGRMRFTEEQLQDEIDQDQMYEILKGRGDAQYVKDRTTLVECPAGTAAELNKRGLPLNAIGFYEPIPYHAVYRTWWFPCTVCKWPMKISKRMSAGREYYRVACLYGRHADTGASFMFRPTSGDAPQLHPDSPDTPPPHEAALALGTTGAVPEAKPVEGHLALKRGVWRYTCVPGLHELRLHTVLRERLAAALADVDEAVKLWPMSDAYDHRIEVKGPDGSTHVFTVDVKDYTHGRVLAESLHRNEGDKGGAEWLVVPDHRADQIPLLTVTCHKYGMKAATMTDFAKMVCQSAGVVWA
;
A
#
# COMPACT_ATOMS: atom_id res chain seq x y z
N MET A 1 6.91 -42.04 33.69
CA MET A 1 6.60 -40.59 33.64
C MET A 1 7.87 -39.85 33.26
N THR A 2 8.12 -39.74 31.97
CA THR A 2 9.20 -38.92 31.40
C THR A 2 8.56 -37.62 30.96
N THR A 3 8.78 -36.58 31.75
CA THR A 3 8.40 -35.20 31.41
C THR A 3 9.21 -34.77 30.19
N HIS A 4 8.53 -34.60 29.06
CA HIS A 4 9.04 -33.79 27.96
C HIS A 4 9.23 -32.37 28.51
N VAL A 5 10.48 -31.95 28.58
CA VAL A 5 10.84 -30.54 28.69
C VAL A 5 10.76 -30.03 27.24
N ASP A 6 9.72 -29.27 26.95
CA ASP A 6 9.67 -28.47 25.72
C ASP A 6 10.80 -27.45 25.81
N ASP A 7 11.87 -27.73 25.07
CA ASP A 7 12.97 -26.81 24.78
C ASP A 7 12.49 -25.81 23.72
N ASP A 8 11.45 -25.02 24.06
CA ASP A 8 11.00 -23.87 23.27
C ASP A 8 11.93 -22.68 23.56
N GLY A 9 13.21 -22.88 23.28
CA GLY A 9 14.18 -21.82 23.20
C GLY A 9 13.88 -20.94 21.99
N LEU A 10 13.11 -19.86 22.19
CA LEU A 10 12.99 -18.65 21.34
C LEU A 10 13.44 -18.87 19.87
N THR A 11 12.82 -19.79 19.15
CA THR A 11 13.14 -20.00 17.74
C THR A 11 12.63 -18.78 16.99
N PHE A 12 13.55 -17.98 16.44
CA PHE A 12 13.23 -16.90 15.52
C PHE A 12 12.38 -17.49 14.40
N SER A 13 11.09 -17.14 14.34
CA SER A 13 10.20 -17.75 13.36
C SER A 13 10.71 -17.43 11.94
N HIS A 14 10.49 -18.33 10.98
CA HIS A 14 10.86 -18.08 9.56
C HIS A 14 10.30 -16.74 9.07
N PHE A 15 9.13 -16.34 9.57
CA PHE A 15 8.54 -15.04 9.26
C PHE A 15 9.32 -13.86 9.87
N GLU A 16 9.72 -13.93 11.14
CA GLU A 16 10.52 -12.88 11.78
C GLU A 16 11.89 -12.72 11.12
N ALA A 17 12.51 -13.85 10.75
CA ALA A 17 13.73 -13.89 9.94
C ALA A 17 13.54 -13.15 8.63
N PHE A 18 12.54 -13.55 7.85
CA PHE A 18 12.23 -12.92 6.58
C PHE A 18 12.00 -11.42 6.71
N ARG A 19 11.22 -10.98 7.69
CA ARG A 19 10.97 -9.55 7.94
C ARG A 19 12.26 -8.79 8.23
N LEU A 20 13.11 -9.30 9.13
CA LEU A 20 14.36 -8.64 9.49
C LEU A 20 15.31 -8.58 8.29
N ILE A 21 15.42 -9.68 7.54
CA ILE A 21 16.20 -9.76 6.31
C ILE A 21 15.70 -8.72 5.30
N ASN A 22 14.39 -8.69 5.03
CA ASN A 22 13.78 -7.81 4.05
C ASN A 22 13.90 -6.33 4.44
N PHE A 23 13.59 -5.99 5.70
CA PHE A 23 13.75 -4.62 6.22
C PHE A 23 15.18 -4.13 6.07
N THR A 24 16.13 -4.91 6.57
CA THR A 24 17.56 -4.58 6.54
C THR A 24 18.05 -4.44 5.11
N PHE A 25 17.58 -5.32 4.22
CA PHE A 25 17.92 -5.28 2.81
C PHE A 25 17.43 -4.00 2.13
N ILE A 26 16.17 -3.62 2.33
CA ILE A 26 15.59 -2.45 1.69
C ILE A 26 16.20 -1.16 2.24
N LYS A 27 16.41 -1.05 3.56
CA LYS A 27 17.10 0.12 4.15
C LYS A 27 18.56 0.22 3.66
N ALA A 28 19.25 -0.91 3.48
CA ALA A 28 20.58 -0.91 2.88
C ALA A 28 20.56 -0.46 1.41
N CYS A 29 19.57 -0.89 0.63
CA CYS A 29 19.37 -0.45 -0.75
C CYS A 29 19.01 1.05 -0.85
N GLN A 30 18.25 1.59 0.09
CA GLN A 30 18.02 3.04 0.18
C GLN A 30 19.31 3.78 0.51
N THR A 31 20.07 3.26 1.47
CA THR A 31 21.31 3.88 1.95
C THR A 31 22.39 3.95 0.86
N ILE A 32 22.55 2.89 0.05
CA ILE A 32 23.55 2.88 -1.02
C ILE A 32 23.23 3.91 -2.13
N ASN A 33 21.94 4.23 -2.33
CA ASN A 33 21.46 5.13 -3.37
C ASN A 33 21.09 6.54 -2.86
N ALA A 34 21.17 6.80 -1.56
CA ALA A 34 20.81 8.09 -0.99
C ALA A 34 21.80 9.19 -1.46
N PRO A 35 21.33 10.23 -2.18
CA PRO A 35 22.21 11.24 -2.78
C PRO A 35 22.91 12.10 -1.72
N ASP A 36 22.23 12.40 -0.61
CA ASP A 36 22.71 13.36 0.40
C ASP A 36 23.59 12.72 1.50
N LEU A 37 23.79 11.40 1.47
CA LEU A 37 24.64 10.73 2.45
C LEU A 37 26.11 10.89 2.09
N ARG A 38 26.90 11.40 3.05
CA ARG A 38 28.36 11.45 2.95
C ARG A 38 28.91 10.01 2.86
N PRO A 39 30.04 9.79 2.15
CA PRO A 39 30.59 8.44 1.96
C PRO A 39 30.84 7.67 3.26
N ARG A 40 31.31 8.35 4.32
CA ARG A 40 31.56 7.75 5.64
C ARG A 40 30.27 7.27 6.31
N ASP A 41 29.26 8.14 6.38
CA ASP A 41 27.97 7.82 6.99
C ASP A 41 27.26 6.69 6.22
N ARG A 42 27.40 6.68 4.88
CA ARG A 42 26.90 5.61 4.03
C ARG A 42 27.57 4.28 4.37
N ALA A 43 28.90 4.25 4.49
CA ALA A 43 29.63 3.04 4.84
C ALA A 43 29.25 2.51 6.23
N GLU A 44 29.16 3.40 7.22
CA GLU A 44 28.77 3.05 8.59
C GLU A 44 27.37 2.43 8.65
N LYS A 45 26.38 3.06 8.01
CA LYS A 45 25.01 2.51 7.92
C LYS A 45 24.98 1.16 7.21
N LEU A 46 25.70 1.01 6.09
CA LEU A 46 25.77 -0.26 5.36
C LEU A 46 26.42 -1.37 6.19
N MET A 47 27.46 -1.07 6.98
CA MET A 47 28.09 -2.05 7.87
C MET A 47 27.14 -2.48 8.98
N ARG A 48 26.36 -1.54 9.55
CA ARG A 48 25.31 -1.85 10.53
C ARG A 48 24.27 -2.80 9.95
N TYR A 49 23.71 -2.47 8.78
CA TYR A 49 22.73 -3.35 8.11
C TYR A 49 23.34 -4.71 7.74
N HIS A 50 24.61 -4.76 7.35
CA HIS A 50 25.29 -6.04 7.12
C HIS A 50 25.35 -6.90 8.39
N GLY A 51 25.67 -6.29 9.53
CA GLY A 51 25.64 -6.95 10.84
C GLY A 51 24.25 -7.47 11.22
N ASP A 52 23.21 -6.66 11.04
CA ASP A 52 21.82 -7.04 11.31
C ASP A 52 21.39 -8.22 10.43
N LEU A 53 21.81 -8.23 9.16
CA LEU A 53 21.52 -9.31 8.22
C LEU A 53 22.22 -10.61 8.62
N LEU A 54 23.49 -10.54 9.03
CA LEU A 54 24.23 -11.71 9.54
C LEU A 54 23.59 -12.28 10.81
N ALA A 55 23.10 -11.41 11.70
CA ALA A 55 22.37 -11.84 12.89
C ALA A 55 21.07 -12.59 12.51
N ALA A 56 20.34 -12.11 11.50
CA ALA A 56 19.13 -12.75 11.00
C ALA A 56 19.38 -14.08 10.26
N TYR A 57 20.50 -14.17 9.53
CA TYR A 57 20.93 -15.35 8.79
C TYR A 57 21.34 -16.52 9.68
N GLY A 58 21.80 -16.21 10.89
CA GLY A 58 22.38 -17.18 11.81
C GLY A 58 23.83 -17.54 11.46
N PRO A 59 24.54 -18.20 12.39
CA PRO A 59 25.99 -18.44 12.30
C PRO A 59 26.40 -19.38 11.15
N GLY A 60 25.46 -20.13 10.56
CA GLY A 60 25.73 -21.12 9.52
C GLY A 60 25.71 -20.59 8.08
N VAL A 61 25.35 -19.32 7.86
CA VAL A 61 25.23 -18.76 6.49
C VAL A 61 26.22 -17.61 6.32
N PRO A 62 27.41 -17.87 5.74
CA PRO A 62 28.42 -16.82 5.55
C PRO A 62 27.97 -15.82 4.48
N LEU A 63 28.03 -14.53 4.81
CA LEU A 63 27.80 -13.45 3.86
C LEU A 63 28.88 -12.38 4.04
N SER A 64 29.86 -12.34 3.12
CA SER A 64 30.87 -11.27 3.15
C SER A 64 30.25 -9.90 2.83
N PHE A 65 30.86 -8.82 3.31
CA PHE A 65 30.38 -7.46 3.00
C PHE A 65 30.40 -7.16 1.49
N GLY A 66 31.38 -7.70 0.75
CA GLY A 66 31.44 -7.57 -0.70
C GLY A 66 30.28 -8.29 -1.41
N GLU A 67 29.92 -9.49 -0.94
CA GLU A 67 28.77 -10.23 -1.47
C GLU A 67 27.45 -9.56 -1.11
N PHE A 68 27.28 -9.10 0.14
CA PHE A 68 26.13 -8.29 0.57
C PHE A 68 25.91 -7.12 -0.39
N ARG A 69 26.95 -6.30 -0.63
CA ARG A 69 26.88 -5.15 -1.54
C ARG A 69 26.55 -5.51 -2.99
N ARG A 70 27.03 -6.66 -3.49
CA ARG A 70 26.67 -7.15 -4.83
C ARG A 70 25.19 -7.50 -4.89
N ARG A 71 24.70 -8.21 -3.88
CA ARG A 71 23.31 -8.64 -3.81
C ARG A 71 22.32 -7.49 -3.61
N LEU A 72 22.73 -6.35 -3.02
CA LEU A 72 21.93 -5.10 -2.99
C LEU A 72 21.45 -4.60 -4.36
N ARG A 73 21.94 -5.15 -5.47
CA ARG A 73 21.55 -4.79 -6.84
C ARG A 73 20.70 -5.86 -7.54
N GLY A 74 20.44 -6.98 -6.87
CA GLY A 74 19.69 -8.11 -7.40
C GLY A 74 18.23 -8.15 -6.91
N PRO A 75 17.49 -9.20 -7.29
CA PRO A 75 16.15 -9.46 -6.78
C PRO A 75 16.17 -9.85 -5.29
N ILE A 76 15.03 -9.73 -4.60
CA ILE A 76 14.89 -10.11 -3.19
C ILE A 76 15.32 -11.55 -2.95
N ASP A 77 14.91 -12.46 -3.83
CA ASP A 77 15.21 -13.89 -3.70
C ASP A 77 16.71 -14.19 -3.53
N GLY A 78 17.56 -13.40 -4.20
CA GLY A 78 19.02 -13.53 -4.13
C GLY A 78 19.61 -13.28 -2.73
N LEU A 79 18.84 -12.69 -1.80
CA LEU A 79 19.26 -12.40 -0.42
C LEU A 79 18.51 -13.18 0.63
N LEU A 80 17.67 -14.12 0.23
CA LEU A 80 17.05 -14.99 1.19
C LEU A 80 17.98 -16.17 1.46
N PRO A 81 18.27 -16.49 2.74
CA PRO A 81 19.12 -17.60 3.06
C PRO A 81 18.47 -18.92 2.62
N PRO A 82 19.25 -19.97 2.31
CA PRO A 82 18.71 -21.21 1.74
C PRO A 82 17.72 -21.95 2.64
N TRP A 83 17.80 -21.74 3.96
CA TRP A 83 16.92 -22.38 4.94
C TRP A 83 15.55 -21.72 5.03
N LEU A 84 15.38 -20.51 4.49
CA LEU A 84 14.12 -19.81 4.56
C LEU A 84 13.13 -20.42 3.56
N ASP A 85 11.98 -20.86 4.06
CA ASP A 85 10.89 -21.34 3.22
C ASP A 85 10.32 -20.18 2.37
N ARG A 86 10.42 -20.34 1.06
CA ARG A 86 9.99 -19.35 0.06
C ARG A 86 8.61 -19.63 -0.49
N SER A 87 8.09 -20.84 -0.32
CA SER A 87 6.70 -21.17 -0.73
C SER A 87 5.68 -20.26 -0.03
N GLY A 88 6.10 -19.70 1.11
CA GLY A 88 5.71 -18.43 1.71
C GLY A 88 5.24 -17.34 0.76
N PHE A 89 6.18 -16.75 0.07
CA PHE A 89 6.09 -15.36 -0.32
C PHE A 89 6.03 -15.36 -1.84
N GLY A 90 4.84 -15.10 -2.42
CA GLY A 90 4.48 -15.24 -3.84
C GLY A 90 5.61 -15.24 -4.88
N ASP A 91 5.61 -14.29 -5.81
CA ASP A 91 6.76 -14.06 -6.68
C ASP A 91 7.68 -13.03 -6.01
N LEU A 92 8.90 -13.45 -5.65
CA LEU A 92 9.95 -12.60 -5.09
C LEU A 92 11.03 -12.24 -6.11
N ASP A 93 10.84 -12.61 -7.37
CA ASP A 93 11.74 -12.29 -8.48
C ASP A 93 11.48 -10.87 -9.00
N PHE A 94 11.58 -9.89 -8.10
CA PHE A 94 11.53 -8.48 -8.45
C PHE A 94 12.71 -7.72 -7.85
N PRO A 95 13.23 -6.70 -8.56
CA PRO A 95 14.34 -5.90 -8.06
C PRO A 95 13.86 -5.02 -6.89
N VAL A 96 14.71 -4.87 -5.88
CA VAL A 96 14.40 -3.97 -4.75
C VAL A 96 14.60 -2.52 -5.10
N VAL A 97 15.68 -2.21 -5.79
CA VAL A 97 15.93 -0.89 -6.38
C VAL A 97 15.95 -1.03 -7.87
N ASP A 98 15.38 -0.06 -8.57
CA ASP A 98 15.49 -0.03 -10.01
C ASP A 98 16.77 0.67 -10.48
N ALA A 99 16.89 0.84 -11.80
CA ALA A 99 18.10 1.37 -12.44
C ALA A 99 18.48 2.78 -11.95
N GLU A 100 17.52 3.53 -11.40
CA GLU A 100 17.73 4.87 -10.85
C GLU A 100 17.93 4.86 -9.32
N GLY A 101 18.10 3.69 -8.71
CA GLY A 101 18.41 3.53 -7.28
C GLY A 101 17.21 3.74 -6.35
N CYS A 102 16.00 3.80 -6.88
CA CYS A 102 14.78 4.01 -6.09
C CYS A 102 14.15 2.67 -5.71
N VAL A 103 13.62 2.57 -4.48
CA VAL A 103 12.91 1.36 -4.04
C VAL A 103 11.64 1.16 -4.85
N THR A 104 11.50 -0.03 -5.46
CA THR A 104 10.35 -0.41 -6.28
C THR A 104 9.05 -0.47 -5.48
N GLY A 105 7.90 -0.49 -6.16
CA GLY A 105 6.57 -0.65 -5.53
C GLY A 105 6.49 -1.93 -4.70
N ASN A 106 6.76 -3.07 -5.34
CA ASN A 106 6.67 -4.40 -4.71
C ASN A 106 7.59 -4.54 -3.50
N ALA A 107 8.82 -4.03 -3.57
CA ALA A 107 9.76 -4.09 -2.44
C ALA A 107 9.29 -3.25 -1.25
N PHE A 108 8.85 -2.02 -1.51
CA PHE A 108 8.25 -1.19 -0.49
C PHE A 108 7.02 -1.85 0.13
N ASP A 109 6.18 -2.46 -0.69
CA ASP A 109 4.96 -3.10 -0.22
C ASP A 109 5.26 -4.30 0.66
N LEU A 110 6.17 -5.17 0.23
CA LEU A 110 6.60 -6.32 1.03
C LEU A 110 7.18 -5.89 2.38
N GLN A 111 8.01 -4.83 2.41
CA GLN A 111 8.56 -4.30 3.67
C GLN A 111 7.46 -3.87 4.63
N TRP A 112 6.48 -3.13 4.11
CA TRP A 112 5.46 -2.53 4.95
C TRP A 112 4.44 -3.56 5.42
N GLU A 113 3.92 -4.39 4.52
CA GLU A 113 2.94 -5.44 4.85
C GLU A 113 3.51 -6.41 5.88
N THR A 114 4.79 -6.80 5.75
CA THR A 114 5.46 -7.64 6.76
C THR A 114 5.70 -6.92 8.09
N SER A 115 5.92 -5.60 8.07
CA SER A 115 6.02 -4.78 9.29
C SER A 115 4.67 -4.61 9.98
N GLN A 116 3.56 -4.46 9.23
CA GLN A 116 2.20 -4.45 9.78
C GLN A 116 1.85 -5.75 10.48
N LEU A 117 2.19 -6.90 9.87
CA LEU A 117 2.00 -8.20 10.53
C LEU A 117 2.80 -8.28 11.84
N HIS A 118 4.01 -7.73 11.84
CA HIS A 118 4.84 -7.68 13.03
C HIS A 118 4.28 -6.75 14.11
N ARG A 119 3.61 -5.65 13.76
CA ARG A 119 2.86 -4.83 14.73
C ARG A 119 1.80 -5.65 15.48
N ILE A 120 1.05 -6.48 14.76
CA ILE A 120 0.06 -7.40 15.36
C ILE A 120 0.76 -8.38 16.31
N LEU A 121 1.86 -8.99 15.87
CA LEU A 121 2.70 -9.84 16.71
C LEU A 121 3.19 -9.12 17.97
N LYS A 122 3.75 -7.92 17.85
CA LYS A 122 4.23 -7.13 18.99
C LYS A 122 3.12 -6.79 19.97
N ARG A 123 1.92 -6.42 19.49
CA ARG A 123 0.77 -6.10 20.37
C ARG A 123 0.39 -7.32 21.21
N LEU A 124 0.43 -8.52 20.62
CA LEU A 124 0.20 -9.79 21.32
C LEU A 124 1.38 -10.15 22.26
N GLN A 125 2.63 -9.93 21.81
CA GLN A 125 3.85 -10.17 22.58
C GLN A 125 4.11 -9.13 23.69
N ARG A 126 3.43 -7.98 23.71
CA ARG A 126 3.58 -6.94 24.75
C ARG A 126 3.12 -7.41 26.14
N ILE A 127 2.54 -8.60 26.22
CA ILE A 127 2.30 -9.37 27.44
C ILE A 127 3.61 -10.04 27.97
N GLY A 128 4.75 -9.92 27.26
CA GLY A 128 6.01 -10.59 27.60
C GLY A 128 7.34 -10.12 26.98
N ARG A 129 7.47 -8.86 26.50
CA ARG A 129 8.70 -8.12 26.02
C ARG A 129 9.45 -8.59 24.75
N MET A 130 9.97 -7.63 23.95
CA MET A 130 11.33 -7.64 23.33
C MET A 130 11.72 -6.31 22.60
N ARG A 131 13.02 -6.15 22.25
CA ARG A 131 13.76 -4.92 21.79
C ARG A 131 13.63 -4.60 20.28
N PHE A 132 13.82 -3.33 19.89
CA PHE A 132 13.71 -2.83 18.50
C PHE A 132 14.77 -1.80 18.09
N THR A 133 14.86 -1.52 16.78
CA THR A 133 15.60 -0.38 16.22
C THR A 133 14.68 0.84 16.08
N GLU A 134 15.22 2.05 16.24
CA GLU A 134 14.49 3.34 16.19
C GLU A 134 13.82 3.60 14.83
N GLU A 135 14.49 3.22 13.74
CA GLU A 135 14.00 3.42 12.36
C GLU A 135 12.78 2.52 12.03
N GLN A 136 12.67 1.33 12.63
CA GLN A 136 11.49 0.46 12.51
C GLN A 136 10.30 1.02 13.28
N LEU A 137 10.55 1.76 14.35
CA LEU A 137 9.52 2.32 15.21
C LEU A 137 8.88 3.57 14.60
N GLN A 138 9.62 4.39 13.85
CA GLN A 138 9.11 5.67 13.34
C GLN A 138 8.07 5.51 12.21
N ASP A 139 8.32 4.64 11.23
CA ASP A 139 7.37 4.37 10.14
C ASP A 139 6.07 3.72 10.71
N GLU A 140 6.20 2.91 11.77
CA GLU A 140 5.08 2.28 12.52
C GLU A 140 4.29 3.32 13.34
N ILE A 141 4.97 4.26 14.00
CA ILE A 141 4.36 5.35 14.78
C ILE A 141 3.53 6.27 13.88
N ASP A 142 4.03 6.59 12.69
CA ASP A 142 3.42 7.61 11.86
C ASP A 142 2.00 7.22 11.38
N GLN A 143 1.77 5.95 11.03
CA GLN A 143 0.43 5.49 10.63
C GLN A 143 -0.53 5.39 11.82
N ASP A 144 -0.09 4.82 12.94
CA ASP A 144 -0.92 4.71 14.15
C ASP A 144 -1.29 6.11 14.66
N GLN A 145 -0.34 7.05 14.62
CA GLN A 145 -0.62 8.46 14.92
C GLN A 145 -1.63 9.05 13.94
N MET A 146 -1.49 8.86 12.63
CA MET A 146 -2.47 9.37 11.67
C MET A 146 -3.89 8.84 11.96
N TYR A 147 -4.04 7.55 12.21
CA TYR A 147 -5.34 6.94 12.53
C TYR A 147 -5.95 7.53 13.82
N GLU A 148 -5.15 7.64 14.89
CA GLU A 148 -5.60 8.22 16.17
C GLU A 148 -5.97 9.71 16.03
N ILE A 149 -5.24 10.44 15.20
CA ILE A 149 -5.50 11.86 14.88
C ILE A 149 -6.87 12.04 14.22
N LEU A 150 -7.25 11.13 13.33
CA LEU A 150 -8.53 11.20 12.60
C LEU A 150 -9.71 10.78 13.48
N LYS A 151 -9.53 9.79 14.36
CA LYS A 151 -10.62 9.16 15.15
C LYS A 151 -11.22 10.06 16.24
N GLY A 152 -10.45 11.02 16.77
CA GLY A 152 -10.83 11.79 17.96
C GLY A 152 -11.98 12.82 17.81
N ARG A 153 -12.67 12.90 16.66
CA ARG A 153 -13.59 14.00 16.33
C ARG A 153 -15.03 13.59 15.96
N GLY A 154 -15.37 12.30 16.13
CA GLY A 154 -16.68 11.73 15.81
C GLY A 154 -16.82 11.29 14.35
N ASP A 155 -17.77 10.37 14.09
CA ASP A 155 -17.86 9.63 12.82
C ASP A 155 -17.99 10.51 11.57
N ALA A 156 -18.85 11.53 11.59
CA ALA A 156 -19.03 12.42 10.43
C ALA A 156 -17.76 13.22 10.10
N GLN A 157 -17.02 13.64 11.13
CA GLN A 157 -15.77 14.37 10.94
C GLN A 157 -14.65 13.42 10.50
N TYR A 158 -14.63 12.18 11.03
CA TYR A 158 -13.70 11.14 10.58
C TYR A 158 -13.84 10.89 9.07
N VAL A 159 -15.08 10.70 8.59
CA VAL A 159 -15.35 10.49 7.15
C VAL A 159 -14.85 11.67 6.32
N LYS A 160 -15.12 12.89 6.77
CA LYS A 160 -14.64 14.10 6.07
C LYS A 160 -13.11 14.18 6.05
N ASP A 161 -12.45 13.96 7.17
CA ASP A 161 -11.00 14.08 7.30
C ASP A 161 -10.29 12.97 6.50
N ARG A 162 -10.77 11.72 6.57
CA ARG A 162 -10.23 10.59 5.79
C ARG A 162 -10.46 10.78 4.29
N THR A 163 -11.65 11.20 3.86
CA THR A 163 -11.92 11.54 2.45
C THR A 163 -10.94 12.60 1.96
N THR A 164 -10.76 13.67 2.74
CA THR A 164 -9.84 14.76 2.39
C THR A 164 -8.41 14.26 2.26
N LEU A 165 -7.95 13.39 3.17
CA LEU A 165 -6.61 12.80 3.12
C LEU A 165 -6.41 11.92 1.88
N VAL A 166 -7.40 11.10 1.54
CA VAL A 166 -7.40 10.22 0.35
C VAL A 166 -7.33 11.04 -0.94
N GLU A 167 -8.10 12.12 -1.02
CA GLU A 167 -8.22 12.96 -2.22
C GLU A 167 -7.10 14.00 -2.37
N CYS A 168 -6.42 14.38 -1.26
CA CYS A 168 -5.38 15.42 -1.25
C CYS A 168 -4.00 14.89 -0.82
N PRO A 169 -3.40 13.88 -1.49
CA PRO A 169 -2.12 13.33 -1.08
C PRO A 169 -0.91 14.20 -1.47
N ALA A 170 -1.12 15.31 -2.18
CA ALA A 170 -0.11 16.33 -2.45
C ALA A 170 -0.76 17.68 -2.74
N GLY A 171 -0.03 18.76 -2.46
CA GLY A 171 -0.48 20.13 -2.67
C GLY A 171 0.44 21.15 -2.01
N THR A 172 0.13 22.44 -2.17
CA THR A 172 0.80 23.49 -1.41
C THR A 172 0.37 23.48 0.05
N ALA A 173 1.22 23.96 0.96
CA ALA A 173 0.85 24.07 2.37
C ALA A 173 -0.44 24.89 2.58
N ALA A 174 -0.67 25.92 1.76
CA ALA A 174 -1.89 26.73 1.79
C ALA A 174 -3.15 25.94 1.35
N GLU A 175 -3.05 25.15 0.28
CA GLU A 175 -4.14 24.28 -0.18
C GLU A 175 -4.47 23.21 0.86
N LEU A 176 -3.45 22.55 1.42
CA LEU A 176 -3.61 21.51 2.43
C LEU A 176 -4.29 22.05 3.70
N ASN A 177 -3.90 23.24 4.16
CA ASN A 177 -4.55 23.94 5.27
C ASN A 177 -6.02 24.28 4.96
N LYS A 178 -6.29 24.81 3.75
CA LYS A 178 -7.65 25.23 3.35
C LYS A 178 -8.63 24.06 3.28
N ARG A 179 -8.15 22.85 2.98
CA ARG A 179 -8.98 21.65 2.90
C ARG A 179 -9.49 21.16 4.26
N GLY A 180 -9.01 21.77 5.36
CA GLY A 180 -9.51 21.50 6.71
C GLY A 180 -8.95 20.22 7.32
N LEU A 181 -7.82 19.71 6.78
CA LEU A 181 -7.08 18.62 7.42
C LEU A 181 -6.66 19.03 8.84
N PRO A 182 -6.71 18.12 9.82
CA PRO A 182 -6.17 18.36 11.14
C PRO A 182 -4.71 18.85 11.07
N LEU A 183 -4.32 19.85 11.87
CA LEU A 183 -2.97 20.44 11.82
C LEU A 183 -1.85 19.41 12.01
N ASN A 184 -2.11 18.38 12.81
CA ASN A 184 -1.23 17.25 13.05
C ASN A 184 -1.16 16.28 11.86
N ALA A 185 -2.18 16.21 10.98
CA ALA A 185 -2.11 15.46 9.73
C ALA A 185 -1.10 16.08 8.74
N ILE A 186 -0.82 17.39 8.85
CA ILE A 186 0.17 18.10 8.03
C ILE A 186 1.59 17.57 8.30
N GLY A 187 1.87 17.06 9.51
CA GLY A 187 3.17 16.47 9.86
C GLY A 187 3.53 15.21 9.06
N PHE A 188 2.58 14.64 8.33
CA PHE A 188 2.79 13.51 7.42
C PHE A 188 3.04 13.93 5.98
N TYR A 189 3.11 15.23 5.70
CA TYR A 189 3.54 15.75 4.42
C TYR A 189 5.02 16.11 4.46
N GLU A 190 5.74 15.74 3.41
CA GLU A 190 7.15 16.02 3.19
C GLU A 190 7.35 16.78 1.87
N PRO A 191 8.48 17.46 1.66
CA PRO A 191 8.83 18.02 0.36
C PRO A 191 8.70 16.97 -0.75
N ILE A 192 8.36 17.40 -1.97
CA ILE A 192 8.21 16.50 -3.11
C ILE A 192 9.45 15.59 -3.24
N PRO A 193 9.29 14.26 -3.26
CA PRO A 193 10.43 13.34 -3.27
C PRO A 193 11.35 13.58 -4.47
N TYR A 194 12.66 13.52 -4.27
CA TYR A 194 13.65 13.84 -5.31
C TYR A 194 13.47 13.03 -6.61
N HIS A 195 13.03 11.78 -6.50
CA HIS A 195 12.80 10.89 -7.64
C HIS A 195 11.54 11.24 -8.44
N ALA A 196 10.72 12.18 -7.95
CA ALA A 196 9.54 12.72 -8.64
C ALA A 196 9.79 14.12 -9.23
N VAL A 197 11.04 14.60 -9.19
CA VAL A 197 11.42 15.95 -9.62
C VAL A 197 12.22 15.91 -10.92
N TYR A 198 11.78 16.68 -11.90
CA TYR A 198 12.56 17.01 -13.10
C TYR A 198 12.82 18.53 -13.09
N ARG A 199 14.07 18.91 -12.80
CA ARG A 199 14.46 20.31 -12.57
C ARG A 199 13.63 20.94 -11.44
N THR A 200 12.67 21.79 -11.77
CA THR A 200 11.76 22.48 -10.84
C THR A 200 10.32 21.99 -10.96
N TRP A 201 10.08 20.94 -11.74
CA TRP A 201 8.75 20.43 -12.06
C TRP A 201 8.50 19.05 -11.47
N TRP A 202 7.26 18.80 -11.08
CA TRP A 202 6.74 17.47 -10.73
C TRP A 202 5.36 17.28 -11.37
N PHE A 203 4.90 16.03 -11.43
CA PHE A 203 3.64 15.67 -12.09
C PHE A 203 2.75 14.86 -11.15
N PRO A 204 1.51 15.30 -10.87
CA PRO A 204 0.58 14.54 -10.06
C PRO A 204 0.08 13.31 -10.83
N CYS A 205 0.02 12.17 -10.16
CA CYS A 205 -0.62 10.98 -10.71
C CYS A 205 -2.06 11.30 -11.09
N THR A 206 -2.49 10.89 -12.28
CA THR A 206 -3.82 11.17 -12.80
C THR A 206 -4.92 10.45 -12.03
N VAL A 207 -4.59 9.32 -11.39
CA VAL A 207 -5.47 8.57 -10.48
C VAL A 207 -5.39 9.13 -9.06
N CYS A 208 -4.27 8.91 -8.37
CA CYS A 208 -4.16 9.21 -6.95
C CYS A 208 -3.59 10.59 -6.62
N LYS A 209 -3.25 11.44 -7.58
CA LYS A 209 -2.69 12.80 -7.39
C LYS A 209 -1.32 12.91 -6.68
N TRP A 210 -0.79 11.83 -6.10
CA TRP A 210 0.55 11.78 -5.52
C TRP A 210 1.64 11.92 -6.58
N PRO A 211 2.83 12.49 -6.28
CA PRO A 211 3.87 12.75 -7.27
C PRO A 211 4.33 11.49 -8.01
N MET A 212 4.32 11.54 -9.34
CA MET A 212 4.82 10.44 -10.16
C MET A 212 6.35 10.42 -10.17
N LYS A 213 6.92 9.23 -10.14
CA LYS A 213 8.35 9.02 -10.29
C LYS A 213 8.80 9.33 -11.71
N ILE A 214 9.97 9.96 -11.84
CA ILE A 214 10.62 10.29 -13.09
C ILE A 214 11.88 9.42 -13.25
N SER A 215 11.90 8.58 -14.28
CA SER A 215 13.02 7.70 -14.64
C SER A 215 13.64 8.13 -15.95
N LYS A 216 14.97 8.27 -15.99
CA LYS A 216 15.74 8.54 -17.20
C LYS A 216 15.88 7.26 -18.03
N ARG A 217 15.75 7.37 -19.35
CA ARG A 217 15.90 6.27 -20.28
C ARG A 217 16.71 6.70 -21.51
N MET A 218 17.37 5.73 -22.14
CA MET A 218 18.17 5.90 -23.34
C MET A 218 17.69 4.91 -24.40
N SER A 219 17.34 5.39 -25.59
CA SER A 219 16.98 4.54 -26.74
C SER A 219 17.54 5.14 -28.01
N ALA A 220 18.22 4.32 -28.81
CA ALA A 220 18.91 4.75 -30.04
C ALA A 220 19.79 6.00 -29.85
N GLY A 221 20.51 6.09 -28.72
CA GLY A 221 21.37 7.22 -28.38
C GLY A 221 20.63 8.51 -27.98
N ARG A 222 19.30 8.49 -27.90
CA ARG A 222 18.48 9.63 -27.48
C ARG A 222 17.99 9.46 -26.05
N GLU A 223 18.06 10.56 -25.31
CA GLU A 223 17.54 10.65 -23.94
C GLU A 223 16.05 10.94 -23.96
N TYR A 224 15.32 10.22 -23.10
CA TYR A 224 13.93 10.45 -22.81
C TYR A 224 13.64 10.10 -21.36
N TYR A 225 12.51 10.56 -20.84
CA TYR A 225 12.10 10.31 -19.47
C TYR A 225 10.75 9.63 -19.44
N ARG A 226 10.58 8.71 -18.49
CA ARG A 226 9.29 8.12 -18.13
C ARG A 226 8.82 8.73 -16.82
N VAL A 227 7.56 9.13 -16.76
CA VAL A 227 6.87 9.64 -15.58
C VAL A 227 5.75 8.69 -15.24
N ALA A 228 5.83 7.99 -14.11
CA ALA A 228 4.83 6.98 -13.77
C ALA A 228 4.51 6.96 -12.27
N CYS A 229 3.28 6.60 -11.92
CA CYS A 229 2.92 6.37 -10.52
C CYS A 229 3.79 5.27 -9.90
N LEU A 230 4.18 5.44 -8.63
CA LEU A 230 4.92 4.41 -7.88
C LEU A 230 4.08 3.17 -7.56
N TYR A 231 2.75 3.31 -7.59
CA TYR A 231 1.84 2.18 -7.46
C TYR A 231 1.60 1.61 -8.86
N GLY A 232 2.14 0.42 -9.12
CA GLY A 232 2.24 -0.18 -10.45
C GLY A 232 0.90 -0.19 -11.18
N ARG A 233 -0.18 -0.60 -10.50
CA ARG A 233 -1.50 -0.67 -11.11
C ARG A 233 -2.00 0.68 -11.65
N HIS A 234 -1.68 1.80 -11.00
CA HIS A 234 -2.01 3.12 -11.58
C HIS A 234 -1.18 3.40 -12.83
N ALA A 235 0.11 3.05 -12.84
CA ALA A 235 0.96 3.21 -14.01
C ALA A 235 0.44 2.38 -15.20
N ASP A 236 0.05 1.13 -14.95
CA ASP A 236 -0.49 0.21 -15.95
C ASP A 236 -1.82 0.72 -16.52
N THR A 237 -2.65 1.36 -15.71
CA THR A 237 -3.99 1.85 -16.10
C THR A 237 -4.04 3.34 -16.49
N GLY A 238 -2.90 3.90 -16.92
CA GLY A 238 -2.84 5.24 -17.56
C GLY A 238 -2.23 6.37 -16.75
N ALA A 239 -1.57 6.08 -15.62
CA ALA A 239 -0.68 7.02 -14.94
C ALA A 239 0.80 6.75 -15.29
N SER A 240 1.08 6.57 -16.59
CA SER A 240 2.41 6.42 -17.18
C SER A 240 2.52 7.31 -18.41
N PHE A 241 3.58 8.12 -18.47
CA PHE A 241 3.81 9.11 -19.51
C PHE A 241 5.28 9.17 -19.89
N MET A 242 5.54 9.72 -21.06
CA MET A 242 6.87 9.88 -21.64
C MET A 242 7.11 11.34 -22.05
N PHE A 243 8.33 11.85 -21.89
CA PHE A 243 8.72 13.16 -22.42
C PHE A 243 10.19 13.22 -22.86
N ARG A 244 10.52 14.23 -23.66
CA ARG A 244 11.90 14.55 -24.05
C ARG A 244 12.46 15.70 -23.22
N PRO A 245 13.77 15.69 -22.87
CA PRO A 245 14.37 16.76 -22.10
C PRO A 245 14.11 18.16 -22.72
N THR A 246 13.66 19.10 -21.88
CA THR A 246 13.48 20.52 -22.22
C THR A 246 14.54 21.39 -21.54
N SER A 247 14.85 22.57 -22.09
CA SER A 247 15.88 23.48 -21.59
C SER A 247 15.41 24.50 -20.55
N GLY A 248 14.12 24.58 -20.22
CA GLY A 248 13.60 25.49 -19.19
C GLY A 248 12.11 25.32 -18.92
N ASP A 249 11.32 25.15 -19.97
CA ASP A 249 9.86 25.00 -19.84
C ASP A 249 9.45 23.64 -19.26
N ALA A 250 8.24 23.61 -18.70
CA ALA A 250 7.59 22.36 -18.30
C ALA A 250 7.53 21.39 -19.49
N PRO A 251 8.01 20.15 -19.34
CA PRO A 251 8.00 19.21 -20.45
C PRO A 251 6.57 18.77 -20.78
N GLN A 252 6.29 18.61 -22.07
CA GLN A 252 5.04 18.05 -22.54
C GLN A 252 5.05 16.53 -22.37
N LEU A 253 4.09 16.02 -21.62
CA LEU A 253 3.90 14.59 -21.41
C LEU A 253 3.08 13.97 -22.55
N HIS A 254 3.51 12.78 -22.98
CA HIS A 254 2.77 11.93 -23.91
C HIS A 254 2.33 10.66 -23.17
N PRO A 255 1.03 10.28 -23.21
CA PRO A 255 0.57 9.04 -22.60
C PRO A 255 1.35 7.84 -23.10
N ASP A 256 1.69 6.94 -22.17
CA ASP A 256 2.06 5.58 -22.50
C ASP A 256 0.79 4.77 -22.88
N SER A 257 0.93 3.58 -23.46
CA SER A 257 -0.24 2.74 -23.81
C SER A 257 -0.83 2.11 -22.56
N PRO A 258 -2.04 2.50 -22.10
CA PRO A 258 -2.60 1.98 -20.87
C PRO A 258 -3.32 0.65 -21.09
N ASP A 259 -3.24 -0.23 -20.09
CA ASP A 259 -4.11 -1.39 -19.99
C ASP A 259 -5.55 -0.92 -19.78
N THR A 260 -6.44 -1.43 -20.62
CA THR A 260 -7.87 -1.17 -20.47
C THR A 260 -8.45 -2.23 -19.53
N PRO A 261 -9.11 -1.83 -18.43
CA PRO A 261 -9.77 -2.81 -17.57
C PRO A 261 -10.83 -3.56 -18.39
N PRO A 262 -11.04 -4.86 -18.12
CA PRO A 262 -12.14 -5.61 -18.71
C PRO A 262 -13.47 -4.87 -18.53
N PRO A 263 -14.40 -4.93 -19.51
CA PRO A 263 -15.65 -4.17 -19.45
C PRO A 263 -16.46 -4.38 -18.16
N HIS A 264 -16.42 -5.58 -17.59
CA HIS A 264 -17.14 -5.90 -16.36
C HIS A 264 -16.57 -5.21 -15.10
N GLU A 265 -15.28 -4.85 -15.11
CA GLU A 265 -14.57 -4.15 -14.02
C GLU A 265 -14.62 -2.62 -14.20
N ALA A 266 -15.02 -2.13 -15.37
CA ALA A 266 -14.90 -0.72 -15.76
C ALA A 266 -15.60 0.24 -14.78
N ALA A 267 -16.71 -0.20 -14.17
CA ALA A 267 -17.42 0.60 -13.17
C ALA A 267 -16.55 0.87 -11.92
N LEU A 268 -15.73 -0.08 -11.47
CA LEU A 268 -14.95 0.05 -10.23
C LEU A 268 -13.46 0.38 -10.48
N ALA A 269 -13.04 0.43 -11.74
CA ALA A 269 -11.69 0.86 -12.11
C ALA A 269 -11.41 2.32 -11.65
N LEU A 270 -10.22 2.53 -11.07
CA LEU A 270 -9.70 3.86 -10.70
C LEU A 270 -8.95 4.55 -11.86
N GLY A 271 -8.81 3.86 -13.00
CA GLY A 271 -8.04 4.30 -14.18
C GLY A 271 -8.59 5.56 -14.86
N THR A 272 -7.74 6.19 -15.67
CA THR A 272 -7.94 7.59 -16.10
C THR A 272 -8.70 7.71 -17.42
N THR A 273 -9.35 8.85 -17.60
CA THR A 273 -10.05 9.31 -18.81
C THR A 273 -9.11 9.68 -19.98
N GLY A 274 -7.82 9.34 -19.91
CA GLY A 274 -6.79 9.76 -20.89
C GLY A 274 -6.25 11.17 -20.66
N ALA A 275 -6.55 11.81 -19.52
CA ALA A 275 -6.07 13.15 -19.21
C ALA A 275 -4.55 13.15 -18.96
N VAL A 276 -3.84 14.10 -19.57
CA VAL A 276 -2.42 14.35 -19.31
C VAL A 276 -2.31 15.29 -18.10
N PRO A 277 -1.52 14.95 -17.05
CA PRO A 277 -1.41 15.80 -15.87
C PRO A 277 -0.60 17.05 -16.17
N GLU A 278 -1.01 18.16 -15.57
CA GLU A 278 -0.29 19.43 -15.65
C GLU A 278 0.99 19.37 -14.79
N ALA A 279 2.08 19.93 -15.33
CA ALA A 279 3.32 20.12 -14.58
C ALA A 279 3.11 21.15 -13.46
N LYS A 280 3.54 20.82 -12.24
CA LYS A 280 3.47 21.73 -11.09
C LYS A 280 4.88 22.11 -10.62
N PRO A 281 5.08 23.34 -10.13
CA PRO A 281 6.36 23.72 -9.55
C PRO A 281 6.60 22.92 -8.27
N VAL A 282 7.86 22.57 -7.99
CA VAL A 282 8.25 21.89 -6.74
C VAL A 282 8.18 22.84 -5.56
N GLU A 283 8.50 24.13 -5.77
CA GLU A 283 8.50 25.13 -4.71
C GLU A 283 7.14 25.23 -4.02
N GLY A 284 7.15 25.23 -2.68
CA GLY A 284 5.95 25.34 -1.84
C GLY A 284 5.04 24.11 -1.82
N HIS A 285 5.35 23.06 -2.59
CA HIS A 285 4.56 21.84 -2.65
C HIS A 285 5.09 20.75 -1.72
N LEU A 286 4.14 20.02 -1.13
CA LEU A 286 4.38 18.90 -0.26
C LEU A 286 3.58 17.69 -0.77
N ALA A 287 4.02 16.49 -0.38
CA ALA A 287 3.33 15.23 -0.64
C ALA A 287 3.28 14.39 0.64
N LEU A 288 2.24 13.58 0.79
CA LEU A 288 2.20 12.61 1.89
C LEU A 288 3.41 11.69 1.85
N LYS A 289 3.95 11.37 3.02
CA LYS A 289 4.93 10.30 3.19
C LYS A 289 4.44 9.04 2.48
N ARG A 290 5.34 8.37 1.76
CA ARG A 290 5.01 7.23 0.88
C ARG A 290 4.19 6.14 1.59
N GLY A 291 4.47 5.85 2.86
CA GLY A 291 3.73 4.85 3.65
C GLY A 291 2.27 5.25 3.87
N VAL A 292 2.03 6.49 4.29
CA VAL A 292 0.67 7.02 4.49
C VAL A 292 -0.09 7.05 3.17
N TRP A 293 0.55 7.53 2.09
CA TRP A 293 -0.08 7.50 0.77
C TRP A 293 -0.45 6.07 0.32
N ARG A 294 0.47 5.11 0.40
CA ARG A 294 0.26 3.74 -0.09
C ARG A 294 -0.77 2.96 0.73
N TYR A 295 -0.83 3.18 2.03
CA TYR A 295 -1.65 2.38 2.96
C TYR A 295 -2.86 3.09 3.54
N THR A 296 -3.08 4.34 3.16
CA THR A 296 -4.30 5.08 3.51
C THR A 296 -4.97 5.63 2.26
N CYS A 297 -4.23 6.37 1.41
CA CYS A 297 -4.85 6.98 0.23
C CYS A 297 -5.19 5.95 -0.85
N VAL A 298 -4.27 5.05 -1.21
CA VAL A 298 -4.51 4.09 -2.31
C VAL A 298 -5.70 3.14 -2.02
N PRO A 299 -5.77 2.45 -0.87
CA PRO A 299 -6.96 1.68 -0.50
C PRO A 299 -8.21 2.57 -0.38
N GLY A 300 -8.07 3.77 0.19
CA GLY A 300 -9.17 4.73 0.32
C GLY A 300 -9.79 5.14 -1.02
N LEU A 301 -9.04 5.16 -2.12
CA LEU A 301 -9.60 5.40 -3.45
C LEU A 301 -10.55 4.26 -3.88
N HIS A 302 -10.18 3.01 -3.59
CA HIS A 302 -11.05 1.86 -3.85
C HIS A 302 -12.30 1.90 -2.97
N GLU A 303 -12.15 2.24 -1.69
CA GLU A 303 -13.27 2.42 -0.75
C GLU A 303 -14.26 3.48 -1.27
N LEU A 304 -13.76 4.68 -1.61
CA LEU A 304 -14.59 5.77 -2.15
C LEU A 304 -15.25 5.41 -3.48
N ARG A 305 -14.54 4.68 -4.36
CA ARG A 305 -15.11 4.27 -5.65
C ARG A 305 -16.23 3.24 -5.47
N LEU A 306 -16.03 2.24 -4.61
CA LEU A 306 -17.08 1.26 -4.28
C LEU A 306 -18.32 1.96 -3.73
N HIS A 307 -18.12 2.86 -2.77
CA HIS A 307 -19.20 3.66 -2.17
C HIS A 307 -19.99 4.43 -3.24
N THR A 308 -19.29 5.15 -4.10
CA THR A 308 -19.91 5.97 -5.17
C THR A 308 -20.72 5.10 -6.12
N VAL A 309 -20.14 4.01 -6.61
CA VAL A 309 -20.81 3.12 -7.57
C VAL A 309 -22.02 2.43 -6.95
N LEU A 310 -21.92 1.95 -5.71
CA LEU A 310 -23.07 1.34 -5.04
C LEU A 310 -24.18 2.35 -4.79
N ARG A 311 -23.86 3.58 -4.36
CA ARG A 311 -24.87 4.65 -4.21
C ARG A 311 -25.57 4.93 -5.54
N GLU A 312 -24.82 5.11 -6.62
CA GLU A 312 -25.39 5.37 -7.96
C GLU A 312 -26.30 4.22 -8.42
N ARG A 313 -25.87 2.97 -8.27
CA ARG A 313 -26.60 1.79 -8.75
C ARG A 313 -27.85 1.52 -7.91
N LEU A 314 -27.80 1.76 -6.60
CA LEU A 314 -28.89 1.45 -5.67
C LEU A 314 -29.86 2.62 -5.44
N ALA A 315 -29.54 3.83 -5.91
CA ALA A 315 -30.35 5.04 -5.68
C ALA A 315 -31.82 4.89 -6.07
N ALA A 316 -32.12 4.15 -7.16
CA ALA A 316 -33.51 3.94 -7.60
C ALA A 316 -34.25 2.85 -6.81
N ALA A 317 -33.52 1.97 -6.12
CA ALA A 317 -34.07 0.82 -5.39
C ALA A 317 -34.24 1.10 -3.88
N LEU A 318 -33.61 2.16 -3.36
CA LEU A 318 -33.57 2.47 -1.92
C LEU A 318 -34.31 3.78 -1.63
N ALA A 319 -35.03 3.81 -0.50
CA ALA A 319 -35.74 5.01 -0.06
C ALA A 319 -34.80 6.14 0.39
N ASP A 320 -33.69 5.75 1.05
CA ASP A 320 -32.61 6.64 1.46
C ASP A 320 -31.28 5.91 1.25
N VAL A 321 -30.59 6.26 0.18
CA VAL A 321 -29.33 5.62 -0.22
C VAL A 321 -28.17 5.99 0.72
N ASP A 322 -28.24 7.16 1.35
CA ASP A 322 -27.16 7.67 2.23
C ASP A 322 -27.20 6.99 3.59
N GLU A 323 -28.41 6.67 4.07
CA GLU A 323 -28.57 5.85 5.27
C GLU A 323 -28.29 4.36 5.01
N ALA A 324 -28.63 3.87 3.82
CA ALA A 324 -28.49 2.46 3.46
C ALA A 324 -27.05 2.06 3.07
N VAL A 325 -26.27 2.96 2.44
CA VAL A 325 -24.88 2.71 2.03
C VAL A 325 -23.97 3.64 2.81
N LYS A 326 -23.45 3.17 3.95
CA LYS A 326 -22.58 3.96 4.84
C LYS A 326 -21.10 3.65 4.62
N LEU A 327 -20.28 4.69 4.62
CA LEU A 327 -18.83 4.63 4.53
C LEU A 327 -18.20 4.82 5.93
N TRP A 328 -17.22 3.97 6.28
CA TRP A 328 -16.47 3.94 7.54
C TRP A 328 -17.30 4.07 8.83
N PRO A 329 -18.38 3.28 9.01
CA PRO A 329 -19.18 3.32 10.23
C PRO A 329 -18.35 3.00 11.48
N MET A 330 -18.77 3.58 12.61
CA MET A 330 -18.16 3.34 13.93
C MET A 330 -16.66 3.67 13.95
N SER A 331 -16.29 4.77 13.29
CA SER A 331 -14.90 5.21 13.13
C SER A 331 -14.00 4.12 12.53
N ASP A 332 -14.40 3.62 11.35
CA ASP A 332 -13.64 2.63 10.57
C ASP A 332 -13.52 1.28 11.27
N ALA A 333 -14.62 0.80 11.86
CA ALA A 333 -14.68 -0.61 12.26
C ALA A 333 -14.53 -1.50 11.02
N TYR A 334 -15.26 -1.15 9.96
CA TYR A 334 -15.12 -1.74 8.63
C TYR A 334 -15.44 -0.66 7.60
N ASP A 335 -15.04 -0.85 6.35
CA ASP A 335 -15.13 0.20 5.33
C ASP A 335 -16.56 0.53 4.91
N HIS A 336 -17.44 -0.46 4.81
CA HIS A 336 -18.83 -0.22 4.38
C HIS A 336 -19.86 -1.00 5.19
N ARG A 337 -21.00 -0.34 5.50
CA ARG A 337 -22.26 -1.01 5.83
C ARG A 337 -23.24 -0.78 4.69
N ILE A 338 -23.74 -1.85 4.08
CA ILE A 338 -24.76 -1.75 3.03
C ILE A 338 -26.00 -2.52 3.46
N GLU A 339 -27.15 -1.85 3.47
CA GLU A 339 -28.45 -2.45 3.78
C GLU A 339 -29.37 -2.38 2.56
N VAL A 340 -29.84 -3.52 2.07
CA VAL A 340 -30.74 -3.59 0.90
C VAL A 340 -31.94 -4.49 1.20
N LYS A 341 -33.05 -4.22 0.53
CA LYS A 341 -34.24 -5.09 0.57
C LYS A 341 -34.27 -5.98 -0.66
N GLY A 342 -34.42 -7.28 -0.43
CA GLY A 342 -34.62 -8.29 -1.46
C GLY A 342 -35.97 -8.16 -2.17
N PRO A 343 -36.09 -8.71 -3.39
CA PRO A 343 -37.37 -8.78 -4.11
C PRO A 343 -38.47 -9.52 -3.34
N ASP A 344 -38.09 -10.41 -2.42
CA ASP A 344 -38.98 -11.15 -1.52
C ASP A 344 -39.33 -10.39 -0.23
N GLY A 345 -38.82 -9.17 -0.06
CA GLY A 345 -39.02 -8.33 1.11
C GLY A 345 -38.06 -8.60 2.27
N SER A 346 -37.10 -9.54 2.12
CA SER A 346 -36.07 -9.78 3.12
C SER A 346 -35.06 -8.62 3.19
N THR A 347 -34.49 -8.35 4.37
CA THR A 347 -33.43 -7.34 4.52
C THR A 347 -32.08 -8.03 4.56
N HIS A 348 -31.16 -7.60 3.71
CA HIS A 348 -29.76 -8.04 3.70
C HIS A 348 -28.87 -6.90 4.19
N VAL A 349 -27.96 -7.22 5.13
CA VAL A 349 -26.95 -6.29 5.63
C VAL A 349 -25.58 -6.87 5.30
N PHE A 350 -24.75 -6.08 4.62
CA PHE A 350 -23.38 -6.41 4.30
C PHE A 350 -22.44 -5.49 5.08
N THR A 351 -21.49 -6.09 5.81
CA THR A 351 -20.34 -5.37 6.40
C THR A 351 -19.08 -5.77 5.67
N VAL A 352 -18.30 -4.79 5.23
CA VAL A 352 -17.24 -5.00 4.22
C VAL A 352 -15.97 -4.30 4.64
N ASP A 353 -14.86 -5.00 4.48
CA ASP A 353 -13.51 -4.50 4.67
C ASP A 353 -12.71 -4.69 3.36
N VAL A 354 -12.27 -3.59 2.78
CA VAL A 354 -11.54 -3.52 1.52
C VAL A 354 -10.03 -3.58 1.82
N LYS A 355 -9.31 -4.44 1.11
CA LYS A 355 -7.86 -4.61 1.27
C LYS A 355 -7.15 -4.63 -0.07
N ASP A 356 -6.14 -3.78 -0.21
CA ASP A 356 -5.23 -3.75 -1.37
C ASP A 356 -3.80 -4.14 -0.94
N TYR A 357 -3.67 -5.36 -0.42
CA TYR A 357 -2.36 -5.94 -0.17
C TYR A 357 -1.77 -6.44 -1.50
N THR A 358 -0.50 -6.16 -1.71
CA THR A 358 0.26 -6.72 -2.83
C THR A 358 0.50 -8.22 -2.63
N HIS A 359 0.73 -8.68 -1.41
CA HIS A 359 1.04 -10.07 -1.13
C HIS A 359 -0.11 -10.77 -0.39
N GLY A 360 -0.93 -11.55 -1.12
CA GLY A 360 -2.12 -12.23 -0.58
C GLY A 360 -1.87 -13.13 0.63
N ARG A 361 -0.69 -13.78 0.74
CA ARG A 361 -0.35 -14.56 1.94
C ARG A 361 -0.06 -13.70 3.15
N VAL A 362 0.57 -12.53 2.99
CA VAL A 362 0.79 -11.62 4.13
C VAL A 362 -0.55 -11.13 4.67
N LEU A 363 -1.53 -10.89 3.77
CA LEU A 363 -2.91 -10.62 4.17
C LEU A 363 -3.56 -11.82 4.89
N ALA A 364 -3.43 -13.04 4.34
CA ALA A 364 -3.97 -14.25 4.97
C ALA A 364 -3.39 -14.52 6.37
N GLU A 365 -2.08 -14.33 6.55
CA GLU A 365 -1.42 -14.44 7.86
C GLU A 365 -1.87 -13.34 8.81
N SER A 366 -2.12 -12.12 8.31
CA SER A 366 -2.71 -11.03 9.10
C SER A 366 -4.09 -11.40 9.63
N LEU A 367 -4.96 -11.96 8.79
CA LEU A 367 -6.27 -12.48 9.19
C LEU A 367 -6.13 -13.59 10.22
N HIS A 368 -5.22 -14.54 10.00
CA HIS A 368 -4.98 -15.62 10.96
C HIS A 368 -4.60 -15.10 12.35
N ARG A 369 -3.72 -14.10 12.42
CA ARG A 369 -3.27 -13.51 13.70
C ARG A 369 -4.32 -12.61 14.34
N ASN A 370 -5.22 -12.05 13.56
CA ASN A 370 -6.32 -11.24 14.07
C ASN A 370 -7.57 -12.07 14.38
N GLU A 371 -7.55 -13.38 14.10
CA GLU A 371 -8.69 -14.28 14.21
C GLU A 371 -9.88 -13.83 13.34
N GLY A 372 -9.59 -13.33 12.14
CA GLY A 372 -10.54 -12.70 11.22
C GLY A 372 -10.39 -11.18 11.18
N ASP A 373 -11.49 -10.48 10.88
CA ASP A 373 -11.55 -9.03 10.97
C ASP A 373 -11.98 -8.57 12.37
N LYS A 374 -11.20 -7.65 12.95
CA LYS A 374 -11.45 -7.15 14.31
C LYS A 374 -12.64 -6.18 14.38
N GLY A 375 -13.02 -5.61 13.25
CA GLY A 375 -14.18 -4.74 13.11
C GLY A 375 -15.50 -5.45 12.98
N GLY A 376 -15.49 -6.75 12.68
CA GLY A 376 -16.70 -7.55 12.44
C GLY A 376 -17.21 -7.47 11.00
N ALA A 377 -16.34 -7.20 10.01
CA ALA A 377 -16.71 -7.33 8.62
C ALA A 377 -17.03 -8.80 8.26
N GLU A 378 -18.17 -9.03 7.60
CA GLU A 378 -18.52 -10.34 7.04
C GLU A 378 -17.76 -10.60 5.74
N TRP A 379 -17.45 -9.54 4.98
CA TRP A 379 -16.82 -9.62 3.67
C TRP A 379 -15.44 -8.95 3.67
N LEU A 380 -14.43 -9.73 3.29
CA LEU A 380 -13.14 -9.21 2.84
C LEU A 380 -13.20 -8.99 1.33
N VAL A 381 -13.01 -7.76 0.87
CA VAL A 381 -13.07 -7.41 -0.54
C VAL A 381 -11.71 -6.91 -1.00
N VAL A 382 -11.25 -7.37 -2.16
CA VAL A 382 -10.01 -6.88 -2.77
C VAL A 382 -10.29 -6.25 -4.13
N PRO A 383 -9.50 -5.26 -4.58
CA PRO A 383 -9.62 -4.74 -5.94
C PRO A 383 -9.52 -5.85 -6.99
N ASP A 384 -10.21 -5.69 -8.13
CA ASP A 384 -10.31 -6.75 -9.16
C ASP A 384 -8.95 -7.21 -9.70
N HIS A 385 -7.96 -6.32 -9.76
CA HIS A 385 -6.60 -6.66 -10.16
C HIS A 385 -5.84 -7.54 -9.15
N ARG A 386 -6.44 -7.84 -7.99
CA ARG A 386 -5.97 -8.79 -6.97
C ARG A 386 -6.80 -10.08 -6.97
N ALA A 387 -7.55 -10.36 -8.05
CA ALA A 387 -8.40 -11.56 -8.16
C ALA A 387 -7.63 -12.87 -7.97
N ASP A 388 -6.34 -12.89 -8.28
CA ASP A 388 -5.44 -14.02 -8.05
C ASP A 388 -5.32 -14.41 -6.55
N GLN A 389 -5.60 -13.48 -5.64
CA GLN A 389 -5.57 -13.72 -4.20
C GLN A 389 -6.83 -14.42 -3.68
N ILE A 390 -7.95 -14.35 -4.42
CA ILE A 390 -9.26 -14.84 -3.96
C ILE A 390 -9.24 -16.31 -3.52
N PRO A 391 -8.68 -17.27 -4.28
CA PRO A 391 -8.70 -18.68 -3.86
C PRO A 391 -8.09 -18.92 -2.47
N LEU A 392 -6.97 -18.25 -2.17
CA LEU A 392 -6.31 -18.31 -0.86
C LEU A 392 -7.16 -17.61 0.21
N LEU A 393 -7.69 -16.42 -0.09
CA LEU A 393 -8.47 -15.64 0.85
C LEU A 393 -9.81 -16.30 1.16
N THR A 394 -10.48 -16.96 0.22
CA THR A 394 -11.71 -17.71 0.47
C THR A 394 -11.51 -18.80 1.51
N VAL A 395 -10.45 -19.61 1.39
CA VAL A 395 -10.13 -20.66 2.37
C VAL A 395 -9.78 -20.06 3.73
N THR A 396 -9.09 -18.91 3.74
CA THR A 396 -8.68 -18.23 4.97
C THR A 396 -9.87 -17.60 5.69
N CYS A 397 -10.67 -16.79 4.99
CA CYS A 397 -11.86 -16.12 5.50
C CYS A 397 -12.90 -17.12 6.03
N HIS A 398 -13.12 -18.24 5.35
CA HIS A 398 -14.07 -19.25 5.78
C HIS A 398 -13.78 -19.80 7.20
N LYS A 399 -12.50 -19.91 7.58
CA LYS A 399 -12.11 -20.35 8.94
C LYS A 399 -12.59 -19.40 10.03
N TYR A 400 -12.87 -18.15 9.68
CA TYR A 400 -13.31 -17.09 10.58
C TYR A 400 -14.76 -16.66 10.31
N GLY A 401 -15.53 -17.45 9.56
CA GLY A 401 -16.92 -17.13 9.22
C GLY A 401 -17.08 -15.95 8.25
N MET A 402 -15.99 -15.50 7.64
CA MET A 402 -15.99 -14.41 6.65
C MET A 402 -16.07 -14.98 5.22
N LYS A 403 -16.37 -14.10 4.27
CA LYS A 403 -16.35 -14.36 2.82
C LYS A 403 -15.32 -13.48 2.14
N ALA A 404 -14.79 -13.93 1.01
CA ALA A 404 -13.85 -13.17 0.20
C ALA A 404 -14.38 -12.99 -1.23
N ALA A 405 -14.25 -11.78 -1.79
CA ALA A 405 -14.66 -11.49 -3.16
C ALA A 405 -13.81 -10.37 -3.78
N THR A 406 -13.83 -10.29 -5.11
CA THR A 406 -13.36 -9.09 -5.80
C THR A 406 -14.37 -7.95 -5.61
N MET A 407 -13.94 -6.71 -5.80
CA MET A 407 -14.82 -5.53 -5.72
C MET A 407 -16.01 -5.65 -6.68
N THR A 408 -15.78 -6.05 -7.92
CA THR A 408 -16.83 -6.18 -8.94
C THR A 408 -17.80 -7.31 -8.61
N ASP A 409 -17.30 -8.48 -8.21
CA ASP A 409 -18.18 -9.61 -7.85
C ASP A 409 -19.01 -9.30 -6.60
N PHE A 410 -18.40 -8.63 -5.62
CA PHE A 410 -19.12 -8.16 -4.43
C PHE A 410 -20.21 -7.16 -4.78
N ALA A 411 -19.89 -6.11 -5.53
CA ALA A 411 -20.86 -5.06 -5.88
C ALA A 411 -22.02 -5.61 -6.73
N LYS A 412 -21.72 -6.53 -7.66
CA LYS A 412 -22.72 -7.26 -8.44
C LYS A 412 -23.65 -8.07 -7.53
N MET A 413 -23.11 -8.80 -6.57
CA MET A 413 -23.90 -9.58 -5.61
C MET A 413 -24.82 -8.68 -4.75
N VAL A 414 -24.33 -7.54 -4.28
CA VAL A 414 -25.14 -6.55 -3.54
C VAL A 414 -26.29 -6.03 -4.41
N CYS A 415 -26.01 -5.64 -5.67
CA CYS A 415 -27.04 -5.18 -6.59
C CYS A 415 -28.10 -6.26 -6.85
N GLN A 416 -27.67 -7.50 -7.09
CA GLN A 416 -28.58 -8.64 -7.29
C GLN A 416 -29.46 -8.88 -6.06
N SER A 417 -28.89 -8.78 -4.85
CA SER A 417 -29.62 -8.89 -3.58
C SER A 417 -30.65 -7.77 -3.41
N ALA A 418 -30.48 -6.63 -4.08
CA ALA A 418 -31.45 -5.52 -4.12
C ALA A 418 -32.42 -5.59 -5.31
N GLY A 419 -32.35 -6.64 -6.15
CA GLY A 419 -33.13 -6.71 -7.41
C GLY A 419 -32.65 -5.76 -8.51
N VAL A 420 -31.43 -5.23 -8.41
CA VAL A 420 -30.81 -4.30 -9.37
C VAL A 420 -29.85 -5.06 -10.30
N VAL A 421 -29.94 -4.78 -11.60
CA VAL A 421 -29.05 -5.39 -12.61
C VAL A 421 -27.68 -4.70 -12.62
N TRP A 422 -26.61 -5.50 -12.49
CA TRP A 422 -25.23 -5.07 -12.73
C TRP A 422 -24.96 -5.07 -14.24
N ALA A 423 -25.14 -3.91 -14.88
CA ALA A 423 -24.88 -3.69 -16.30
C ALA A 423 -23.52 -3.02 -16.54
#